data_AF-A0A6A5WDA6-F1
#
_entry.id   AF-A0A6A5WDA6-F1
#
_cell.length_a   1.000
_cell.length_b   1.000
_cell.length_c   1.000
_cell.angle_alpha   90.00
_cell.angle_beta   90.00
_cell.angle_gamma   90.00
#
_symmetry.space_group_name_H-M   'P 1'
#
loop_
_entity.id
_entity.type
_entity.pdbx_description
1 polymer ?
#
loop_
_entity_poly.entity_id
_entity_poly.type
_entity_poly.pdbx_seq_one_letter_code
_entity_poly.pdbx_strand_id
1 'polypeptide(L)'
;MDMGSNNVGGVDLSRLSQTEKQELQQFVMNEAQKARIQESIHKLTDTCFRKCIPSGAIKKAPLDKYEEPCVKNCVDRFLDANFLVLRELERLRQ
;
A
#
# COMPACT_ATOMS: atom_id res chain seq x y z
N MET A 1 -21.88 -25.00 2.53
CA MET A 1 -22.01 -24.05 3.65
C MET A 1 -20.89 -24.36 4.61
N ASP A 2 -19.74 -23.71 4.50
CA ASP A 2 -18.71 -23.79 5.51
C ASP A 2 -18.05 -22.40 5.62
N MET A 3 -18.54 -21.64 6.59
CA MET A 3 -18.09 -20.30 6.95
C MET A 3 -17.81 -20.38 8.46
N GLY A 4 -16.61 -20.80 8.82
CA GLY A 4 -16.30 -21.14 10.21
C GLY A 4 -14.84 -21.08 10.58
N SER A 5 -14.02 -20.22 9.95
CA SER A 5 -12.69 -19.92 10.50
C SER A 5 -12.83 -18.83 11.57
N ASN A 6 -13.27 -19.22 12.77
CA ASN A 6 -13.46 -18.36 13.95
C ASN A 6 -12.14 -18.03 14.70
N ASN A 7 -10.99 -18.10 14.03
CA ASN A 7 -9.70 -17.89 14.68
C ASN A 7 -8.86 -16.88 13.91
N VAL A 8 -8.72 -15.68 14.47
CA VAL A 8 -7.72 -14.70 14.09
C VAL A 8 -6.71 -14.66 15.23
N GLY A 9 -5.50 -15.15 15.00
CA GLY A 9 -4.37 -14.99 15.93
C GLY A 9 -4.55 -15.57 17.33
N GLY A 10 -5.34 -16.65 17.50
CA GLY A 10 -5.57 -17.28 18.81
C GLY A 10 -6.73 -16.69 19.62
N VAL A 11 -7.53 -15.81 19.02
CA VAL A 11 -8.69 -15.18 19.67
C VAL A 11 -9.99 -15.87 19.23
N ASP A 12 -10.73 -16.41 20.20
CA ASP A 12 -12.06 -17.00 20.00
C ASP A 12 -13.13 -15.91 19.86
N LEU A 13 -13.50 -15.59 18.62
CA LEU A 13 -14.49 -14.56 18.24
C LEU A 13 -15.91 -14.82 18.78
N SER A 14 -16.20 -16.05 19.25
CA SER A 14 -17.53 -16.41 19.76
C SER A 14 -17.80 -15.84 21.16
N ARG A 15 -16.76 -15.48 21.91
CA ARG A 15 -16.85 -14.98 23.30
C ARG A 15 -16.97 -13.47 23.41
N LEU A 16 -16.88 -12.75 22.30
CA LEU A 16 -16.96 -11.29 22.26
C LEU A 16 -18.42 -10.82 22.30
N SER A 17 -18.69 -9.79 23.09
CA SER A 17 -19.94 -9.02 23.06
C SER A 17 -20.13 -8.32 21.70
N GLN A 18 -21.36 -7.90 21.42
CA GLN A 18 -21.66 -7.20 20.16
C GLN A 18 -20.85 -5.91 19.98
N THR A 19 -20.57 -5.21 21.08
CA THR A 19 -19.74 -3.99 21.10
C THR A 19 -18.29 -4.32 20.76
N GLU A 20 -17.71 -5.34 21.41
CA GLU A 20 -16.32 -5.77 21.13
C GLU A 20 -16.14 -6.24 19.69
N LYS A 21 -17.16 -6.89 19.10
CA LYS A 21 -17.13 -7.27 17.67
C LYS A 21 -17.10 -6.05 16.74
N GLN A 22 -17.86 -5.00 17.06
CA GLN A 22 -17.86 -3.76 16.27
C GLN A 22 -16.53 -3.02 16.38
N GLU A 23 -15.98 -2.92 17.59
CA GLU A 23 -14.66 -2.30 17.82
C GLU A 23 -13.55 -3.06 17.11
N LEU A 24 -13.55 -4.40 17.20
CA LEU A 24 -12.59 -5.24 16.50
C LEU A 24 -12.71 -5.10 14.98
N GLN A 25 -13.93 -5.06 14.44
CA GLN A 25 -14.13 -4.83 13.01
C GLN A 25 -13.56 -3.48 12.58
N GLN A 26 -13.79 -2.42 13.34
CA GLN A 26 -13.20 -1.10 13.07
C GLN A 26 -11.67 -1.14 13.14
N PHE A 27 -11.12 -1.81 14.14
CA PHE A 27 -9.68 -2.00 14.28
C PHE A 27 -9.09 -2.72 13.07
N VAL A 28 -9.68 -3.85 12.65
CA VAL A 28 -9.23 -4.62 11.49
C VAL A 28 -9.29 -3.78 10.21
N MET A 29 -10.35 -2.99 10.00
CA MET A 29 -10.44 -2.09 8.85
C MET A 29 -9.31 -1.04 8.87
N ASN A 30 -9.03 -0.46 10.03
CA ASN A 30 -7.96 0.52 10.18
C ASN A 30 -6.57 -0.09 9.90
N GLU A 31 -6.29 -1.27 10.46
CA GLU A 31 -5.03 -1.97 10.22
C GLU A 31 -4.88 -2.44 8.77
N ALA A 32 -5.96 -2.90 8.14
CA ALA A 32 -5.96 -3.24 6.73
C ALA A 32 -5.68 -2.00 5.85
N GLN A 33 -6.23 -0.83 6.19
CA GLN A 33 -5.93 0.42 5.49
C GLN A 33 -4.45 0.80 5.64
N LYS A 34 -3.89 0.71 6.85
CA LYS A 34 -2.46 0.94 7.10
C LYS A 34 -1.58 -0.01 6.28
N ALA A 35 -1.92 -1.29 6.26
CA ALA A 35 -1.18 -2.30 5.49
C ALA A 35 -1.16 -1.98 3.99
N ARG A 36 -2.30 -1.55 3.42
CA ARG A 36 -2.37 -1.12 2.00
C ARG A 36 -1.50 0.09 1.70
N ILE A 37 -1.41 1.05 2.63
CA ILE A 37 -0.52 2.21 2.50
C ILE A 37 0.94 1.75 2.53
N GLN A 38 1.30 0.87 3.46
CA GLN A 38 2.67 0.32 3.55
C GLN A 38 3.07 -0.44 2.28
N GLU A 39 2.18 -1.28 1.74
CA GLU A 39 2.42 -1.98 0.48
C GLU A 39 2.63 -0.99 -0.68
N SER A 40 1.83 0.07 -0.74
CA SER A 40 1.99 1.13 -1.75
C SER A 40 3.33 1.85 -1.62
N ILE A 41 3.76 2.15 -0.39
CA ILE A 41 5.08 2.75 -0.11
C ILE A 41 6.18 1.81 -0.60
N HIS A 42 6.16 0.54 -0.22
CA HIS A 42 7.17 -0.43 -0.66
C HIS A 42 7.25 -0.54 -2.18
N LYS A 43 6.10 -0.58 -2.86
CA LYS A 43 6.04 -0.65 -4.33
C LYS A 43 6.61 0.60 -5.00
N LEU A 44 6.26 1.79 -4.49
CA LEU A 44 6.81 3.06 -4.97
C LEU A 44 8.31 3.14 -4.74
N THR A 45 8.79 2.75 -3.55
CA THR A 45 10.20 2.72 -3.21
C THR A 45 10.97 1.79 -4.15
N ASP A 46 10.56 0.53 -4.35
CA ASP A 46 11.26 -0.39 -5.26
C ASP A 46 11.27 0.14 -6.70
N THR A 47 10.12 0.60 -7.18
CA THR A 47 9.99 1.12 -8.56
C THR A 47 10.87 2.34 -8.79
N CYS A 48 10.80 3.33 -7.90
CA CYS A 48 11.53 4.58 -8.06
C CYS A 48 13.01 4.44 -7.75
N PHE A 49 13.39 3.56 -6.82
CA PHE A 49 14.78 3.23 -6.60
C PHE A 49 15.42 2.64 -7.86
N ARG A 50 14.79 1.64 -8.49
CA ARG A 50 15.32 1.04 -9.74
C ARG A 50 15.39 2.02 -10.91
N LYS A 51 14.48 2.99 -10.97
CA LYS A 51 14.43 3.98 -12.05
C LYS A 51 15.41 5.13 -11.87
N CYS A 52 15.62 5.57 -10.64
CA CYS A 52 16.38 6.78 -10.34
C CYS A 52 17.78 6.53 -9.80
N ILE A 53 18.05 5.35 -9.26
CA ILE A 53 19.36 4.98 -8.71
C ILE A 53 19.99 3.92 -9.63
N PRO A 54 20.96 4.29 -10.49
CA PRO A 54 21.58 3.36 -11.41
C PRO A 54 22.28 2.20 -10.70
N SER A 55 22.33 1.03 -11.34
CA SER A 55 23.02 -0.14 -10.79
C SER A 55 24.50 0.17 -10.56
N GLY A 56 25.00 -0.12 -9.35
CA GLY A 56 26.37 0.18 -8.93
C GLY A 56 26.63 1.64 -8.50
N ALA A 57 25.58 2.47 -8.39
CA ALA A 57 25.71 3.92 -8.22
C ALA A 57 25.27 4.47 -6.86
N ILE A 58 25.20 3.66 -5.79
CA ILE A 58 25.17 4.24 -4.44
C ILE A 58 26.55 4.84 -4.15
N LYS A 59 26.74 6.07 -4.62
CA LYS A 59 28.01 6.80 -4.53
C LYS A 59 28.15 7.51 -3.19
N LYS A 60 27.03 7.87 -2.57
CA LYS A 60 26.94 8.62 -1.31
C LYS A 60 25.69 8.16 -0.54
N ALA A 61 25.68 8.41 0.77
CA ALA A 61 24.55 8.07 1.63
C ALA A 61 23.28 8.92 1.34
N PRO A 62 23.36 10.26 1.17
CA PRO A 62 22.20 11.04 0.73
C PRO A 62 22.01 10.96 -0.79
N LEU A 63 20.75 11.13 -1.21
CA LEU A 63 20.41 11.31 -2.62
C LEU A 63 21.16 12.52 -3.18
N ASP A 64 21.75 12.38 -4.37
CA ASP A 64 22.41 13.47 -5.05
C ASP A 64 21.43 14.41 -5.77
N LYS A 65 21.96 15.50 -6.33
CA LYS A 65 21.19 16.55 -7.02
C LYS A 65 20.40 16.08 -8.25
N TYR A 66 20.67 14.88 -8.75
CA TYR A 66 19.95 14.25 -9.85
C TYR A 66 18.98 13.17 -9.33
N GLU A 67 19.36 12.45 -8.28
CA GLU A 67 18.55 11.37 -7.68
C GLU A 67 17.32 11.92 -6.95
N GLU A 68 17.45 12.95 -6.12
CA GLU A 68 16.34 13.54 -5.37
C GLU A 68 15.19 14.04 -6.27
N PRO A 69 15.43 14.90 -7.27
CA PRO A 69 14.37 15.32 -8.17
C PRO A 69 13.83 14.16 -9.02
N CYS A 70 14.66 13.16 -9.36
CA CYS A 70 14.16 11.98 -10.07
C CYS A 70 13.15 11.19 -9.22
N VAL A 71 13.48 10.89 -7.96
CA VAL A 71 12.59 10.11 -7.07
C VAL A 71 11.27 10.83 -6.85
N LYS A 72 11.30 12.16 -6.62
CA LYS A 72 10.10 12.98 -6.51
C LYS A 72 9.22 12.86 -7.76
N ASN A 73 9.79 13.12 -8.93
CA ASN A 73 9.07 13.02 -10.20
C ASN A 73 8.57 11.60 -10.48
N CYS A 74 9.32 10.57 -10.09
CA CYS A 74 8.92 9.19 -10.29
C CYS A 74 7.63 8.86 -9.54
N VAL A 75 7.50 9.29 -8.28
CA VAL A 75 6.29 9.07 -7.48
C VAL A 75 5.10 9.82 -8.09
N ASP A 76 5.27 11.10 -8.42
CA ASP A 76 4.21 11.92 -9.03
C ASP A 76 3.69 11.28 -10.33
N ARG A 77 4.61 10.90 -11.23
CA ARG A 77 4.26 10.26 -12.51
C ARG A 77 3.66 8.87 -12.34
N PHE A 78 4.04 8.13 -11.31
CA PHE A 78 3.41 6.84 -11.01
C PHE A 78 1.95 7.05 -10.61
N LEU A 79 1.66 8.02 -9.74
CA LEU A 79 0.29 8.32 -9.33
C LEU A 79 -0.56 8.81 -10.52
N ASP A 80 -0.03 9.71 -11.36
CA ASP A 80 -0.70 10.15 -12.59
C ASP A 80 -1.07 8.97 -13.49
N ALA A 81 -0.14 8.03 -13.71
CA ALA A 81 -0.38 6.85 -14.52
C ALA A 81 -1.45 5.93 -13.91
N ASN A 82 -1.46 5.74 -12.58
CA ASN A 82 -2.50 4.97 -11.93
C ASN A 82 -3.88 5.63 -12.07
N PHE A 83 -3.99 6.94 -11.87
CA PHE A 83 -5.25 7.65 -12.04
C PHE A 83 -5.77 7.59 -13.48
N LEU A 84 -4.87 7.67 -14.47
CA LEU A 84 -5.24 7.50 -15.87
C LEU A 84 -5.82 6.11 -16.13
N VAL A 85 -5.17 5.05 -15.62
CA VAL A 85 -5.66 3.67 -15.75
C VAL A 85 -7.02 3.51 -15.06
N LEU A 86 -7.17 4.02 -13.83
CA LEU A 86 -8.44 3.94 -13.10
C LEU A 86 -9.58 4.63 -13.86
N ARG A 87 -9.34 5.84 -14.37
CA ARG A 87 -10.32 6.58 -15.16
C ARG A 87 -10.74 5.80 -16.41
N GLU A 88 -9.79 5.17 -17.09
CA GLU A 88 -10.09 4.38 -18.28
C GLU A 88 -10.87 3.10 -17.94
N LEU A 89 -10.54 2.43 -16.83
CA LEU A 89 -11.31 1.30 -16.33
C LEU A 89 -12.74 1.70 -15.98
N GLU A 90 -12.95 2.86 -15.34
CA GLU A 90 -14.29 3.39 -15.05
C GLU A 90 -15.08 3.66 -16.33
N ARG A 91 -14.43 4.25 -17.35
CA ARG A 91 -15.05 4.48 -18.67
C ARG A 91 -15.50 3.20 -19.34
N LEU A 92 -14.74 2.10 -19.21
CA LEU A 92 -15.07 0.79 -19.79
C LEU A 92 -16.19 0.05 -19.06
N ARG A 93 -16.56 0.47 -17.84
CA ARG A 93 -17.66 -0.14 -17.06
C ARG A 93 -19.03 0.45 -17.39
N GLN A 94 -19.08 1.53 -18.16
CA GLN A 94 -20.29 2.19 -18.66
C GLN A 94 -20.68 1.61 -20.02
#